data_AF-A0A453P1Y9-F1
#
_entry.id   AF-A0A453P1Y9-F1
#
_cell.length_a   1.000
_cell.length_b   1.000
_cell.length_c   1.000
_cell.angle_alpha   90.00
_cell.angle_beta   90.00
_cell.angle_gamma   90.00
#
_symmetry.space_group_name_H-M   'P 1'
#
loop_
_entity.id
_entity.type
_entity.pdbx_description
1 polymer ?
#
loop_
_entity_poly.entity_id
_entity_poly.type
_entity_poly.pdbx_seq_one_letter_code
_entity_poly.pdbx_strand_id
1 'polypeptide(L)'
;MHDFTPQIRRSQHSLINPAITIFLHTGAGGHGVSPLCCQNGSVRYKFTSFWNRNRTFRALETALQSYRATLEAEKQVSSHLLLKGESMNVISSRTDNIKTEDRRIGLTITFQPFINEHVLVDITSNTFPGTPENFFTVILGDDAMFFQQYRNTRKDTDLKLSKWHVSDEYGGNVREVTFRSLCHSPLCPPDTAVTELQHASFSNDKRNLIYETKQQAHDVPFGSYFEIHCRWSLRTTSSSTCQVDVKIGVNMKKWCILQSKIKSGATEEYRREVCKILEAASDYTVKAESNGPNREDIVVTSSA
;
A
#
# COMPACT_ATOMS: atom_id res chain seq x y z
N MET A 1 16.22 29.14 -26.78
CA MET A 1 15.58 28.09 -25.96
C MET A 1 15.82 28.48 -24.50
N HIS A 2 14.79 28.86 -23.75
CA HIS A 2 14.98 29.29 -22.36
C HIS A 2 15.49 28.11 -21.53
N ASP A 3 16.67 28.23 -20.92
CA ASP A 3 17.22 27.26 -19.97
C ASP A 3 16.34 27.22 -18.71
N PHE A 4 15.31 26.38 -18.73
CA PHE A 4 14.46 26.14 -17.56
C PHE A 4 15.11 25.10 -16.66
N THR A 5 15.65 25.57 -15.53
CA THR A 5 16.29 24.72 -14.54
C THR A 5 15.27 24.19 -13.52
N PRO A 6 15.36 22.90 -13.13
CA PRO A 6 14.50 22.36 -12.08
C PRO A 6 14.73 23.12 -10.77
N GLN A 7 13.64 23.47 -10.10
CA GLN A 7 13.68 24.28 -8.89
C GLN A 7 13.27 23.46 -7.67
N ILE A 8 14.14 23.39 -6.67
CA ILE A 8 13.88 22.71 -5.40
C ILE A 8 13.56 23.79 -4.36
N ARG A 9 12.42 23.67 -3.68
CA ARG A 9 12.01 24.59 -2.61
C ARG A 9 11.72 23.85 -1.31
N ARG A 10 12.12 24.45 -0.19
CA ARG A 10 11.60 24.07 1.12
C ARG A 10 10.13 24.44 1.18
N SER A 11 9.31 23.56 1.72
CA SER A 11 7.86 23.75 1.83
C SER A 11 7.32 23.09 3.10
N GLN A 12 6.02 23.22 3.34
CA GLN A 12 5.29 22.55 4.42
C GLN A 12 3.99 21.97 3.85
N HIS A 13 3.61 20.78 4.32
CA HIS A 13 2.34 20.13 3.97
C HIS A 13 1.28 20.27 5.05
N SER A 14 1.69 20.31 6.31
CA SER A 14 0.89 20.71 7.48
C SER A 14 1.82 21.39 8.50
N LEU A 15 1.27 21.89 9.62
CA LEU A 15 2.03 22.59 10.68
C LEU A 15 3.28 21.83 11.16
N ILE A 16 3.26 20.49 11.09
CA ILE A 16 4.34 19.64 11.57
C ILE A 16 5.00 18.78 10.48
N ASN A 17 4.55 18.87 9.22
CA ASN A 17 5.08 18.04 8.13
C ASN A 17 5.99 18.87 7.20
N PRO A 18 7.31 18.89 7.45
CA PRO A 18 8.24 19.58 6.59
C PRO A 18 8.32 18.86 5.24
N ALA A 19 8.15 19.61 4.15
CA ALA A 19 8.07 19.08 2.80
C ALA A 19 9.15 19.70 1.90
N ILE A 20 9.47 19.02 0.80
CA ILE A 20 10.29 19.57 -0.29
C ILE A 20 9.42 19.56 -1.53
N THR A 21 9.31 20.71 -2.19
CA THR A 21 8.58 20.84 -3.45
C THR A 21 9.60 20.97 -4.57
N ILE A 22 9.45 20.16 -5.61
CA ILE A 22 10.28 20.20 -6.81
C ILE A 22 9.39 20.63 -7.97
N PHE A 23 9.85 21.63 -8.72
CA PHE A 23 9.20 22.11 -9.94
C PHE A 23 10.01 21.62 -11.14
N LEU A 24 9.33 20.91 -12.03
CA LEU A 24 9.87 20.34 -13.26
C LEU A 24 9.10 20.88 -14.47
N HIS A 25 9.63 20.73 -15.70
CA HIS A 25 8.86 21.05 -16.91
C HIS A 25 7.85 19.94 -17.22
N THR A 26 6.75 20.27 -17.89
CA THR A 26 5.80 19.27 -18.39
C THR A 26 6.52 18.29 -19.31
N GLY A 27 6.51 16.98 -18.97
CA GLY A 27 7.25 15.93 -19.68
C GLY A 27 8.55 15.46 -19.02
N ALA A 28 9.02 16.12 -17.96
CA ALA A 28 10.33 15.86 -17.32
C ALA A 28 10.35 14.78 -16.21
N GLY A 29 9.25 14.05 -15.98
CA GLY A 29 9.08 13.19 -14.81
C GLY A 29 8.70 11.76 -15.20
N GLY A 30 9.21 10.79 -14.45
CA GLY A 30 8.74 9.40 -14.51
C GLY A 30 7.36 9.20 -13.87
N HIS A 31 6.78 8.01 -14.03
CA HIS A 31 5.49 7.65 -13.44
C HIS A 31 5.61 7.49 -11.92
N GLY A 32 5.11 8.48 -11.17
CA GLY A 32 5.05 8.42 -9.72
C GLY A 32 4.56 9.75 -9.14
N VAL A 33 3.35 9.74 -8.59
CA VAL A 33 2.59 10.91 -8.08
C VAL A 33 1.94 11.77 -9.18
N SER A 34 0.62 11.94 -9.08
CA SER A 34 -0.15 12.79 -10.00
C SER A 34 0.37 14.24 -9.93
N PRO A 35 0.86 14.78 -11.06
CA PRO A 35 1.43 16.13 -11.09
C PRO A 35 0.36 17.19 -10.80
N LEU A 36 0.65 18.12 -9.88
CA LEU A 36 -0.15 19.34 -9.76
C LEU A 36 0.28 20.30 -10.87
N CYS A 37 -0.55 20.43 -11.91
CA CYS A 37 -0.27 21.31 -13.05
C CYS A 37 -0.35 22.78 -12.63
N CYS A 38 0.70 23.56 -12.89
CA CYS A 38 0.67 25.01 -12.77
C CYS A 38 0.40 25.62 -14.15
N GLN A 39 -0.34 26.75 -14.21
CA GLN A 39 -0.72 27.44 -15.46
C GLN A 39 0.47 27.89 -16.34
N ASN A 40 1.70 27.80 -15.84
CA ASN A 40 2.93 28.27 -16.48
C ASN A 40 3.74 27.15 -17.18
N GLY A 41 3.16 25.96 -17.42
CA GLY A 41 3.87 24.85 -18.07
C GLY A 41 4.90 24.14 -17.18
N SER A 42 4.86 24.39 -15.87
CA SER A 42 5.64 23.65 -14.87
C SER A 42 4.75 22.68 -14.09
N VAL A 43 5.33 21.53 -13.79
CA VAL A 43 4.76 20.46 -12.99
C VAL A 43 5.33 20.55 -11.58
N ARG A 44 4.45 20.50 -10.58
CA ARG A 44 4.82 20.53 -9.16
C ARG A 44 4.72 19.14 -8.53
N TYR A 45 5.83 18.67 -7.97
CA TYR A 45 5.90 17.47 -7.13
C TYR A 45 6.15 17.89 -5.68
N LYS A 46 5.35 17.38 -4.75
CA LYS A 46 5.49 17.68 -3.31
C LYS A 46 5.79 16.40 -2.56
N PHE A 47 6.99 16.34 -1.99
CA PHE A 47 7.45 15.23 -1.16
C PHE A 47 7.20 15.59 0.29
N THR A 48 6.43 14.76 0.98
CA THR A 48 6.08 14.89 2.39
C THR A 48 6.85 13.81 3.17
N SER A 49 7.05 13.97 4.48
CA SER A 49 7.72 12.97 5.34
C SER A 49 9.27 12.95 5.37
N PHE A 50 9.91 14.12 5.52
CA PHE A 50 11.36 14.20 5.80
C PHE A 50 11.68 14.24 7.30
N TRP A 51 12.55 13.34 7.78
CA TRP A 51 13.13 13.39 9.14
C TRP A 51 13.88 14.69 9.42
N ASN A 52 14.69 15.10 8.44
CA ASN A 52 15.45 16.34 8.46
C ASN A 52 15.42 16.95 7.06
N ARG A 53 14.34 17.70 6.78
CA ARG A 53 14.13 18.40 5.50
C ARG A 53 15.36 19.21 5.08
N ASN A 54 16.05 19.86 6.01
CA ASN A 54 17.18 20.72 5.66
C ASN A 54 18.39 19.91 5.20
N ARG A 55 18.68 18.76 5.82
CA ARG A 55 19.73 17.83 5.36
C ARG A 55 19.41 17.30 3.96
N THR A 56 18.18 16.84 3.73
CA THR A 56 17.77 16.32 2.41
C THR A 56 17.77 17.43 1.36
N PHE A 57 17.31 18.63 1.70
CA PHE A 57 17.37 19.78 0.82
C PHE A 57 18.80 20.11 0.40
N ARG A 58 19.76 20.14 1.34
CA ARG A 58 21.18 20.33 1.02
C ARG A 58 21.72 19.23 0.11
N ALA A 59 21.40 17.97 0.39
CA ALA A 59 21.84 16.85 -0.46
C ALA A 59 21.29 16.95 -1.89
N LEU A 60 20.02 17.36 -2.05
CA LEU A 60 19.41 17.58 -3.35
C LEU A 60 20.01 18.80 -4.08
N GLU A 61 20.32 19.89 -3.36
CA GLU A 61 21.04 21.03 -3.92
C GLU A 61 22.44 20.62 -4.39
N THR A 62 23.18 19.85 -3.59
CA THR A 62 24.50 19.33 -3.97
C THR A 62 24.40 18.43 -5.19
N ALA A 63 23.45 17.49 -5.23
CA ALA A 63 23.26 16.61 -6.38
C ALA A 63 22.92 17.40 -7.66
N LEU A 64 22.09 18.44 -7.55
CA LEU A 64 21.75 19.31 -8.67
C LEU A 64 22.97 20.10 -9.17
N GLN A 65 23.81 20.59 -8.26
CA GLN A 65 25.06 21.27 -8.60
C GLN A 65 26.04 20.32 -9.30
N SER A 66 26.23 19.10 -8.78
CA SER A 66 27.07 18.09 -9.40
C SER A 66 26.58 17.72 -10.80
N TYR A 67 25.27 17.52 -10.98
CA TYR A 67 24.69 17.23 -12.30
C TYR A 67 24.95 18.36 -13.32
N ARG A 68 24.80 19.62 -12.89
CA ARG A 68 25.12 20.78 -13.75
C ARG A 68 26.59 20.81 -14.14
N ALA A 69 27.49 20.58 -13.18
CA ALA A 69 28.92 20.52 -13.44
C ALA A 69 29.26 19.40 -14.45
N THR A 70 28.61 18.24 -14.34
CA THR A 70 28.77 17.14 -15.31
C THR A 70 28.28 17.53 -16.70
N LEU A 71 27.09 18.13 -16.82
CA LEU A 71 26.56 18.60 -18.12
C LEU A 71 27.46 19.67 -18.77
N GLU A 72 28.01 20.58 -17.97
CA GLU A 72 28.96 21.59 -18.46
C GLU A 72 30.26 20.95 -18.94
N ALA A 73 30.79 19.98 -18.18
CA ALA A 73 31.96 19.20 -18.58
C ALA A 73 31.70 18.40 -19.86
N GLU A 74 30.53 17.76 -20.01
CA GLU A 74 30.14 17.04 -21.23
C GLU A 74 30.03 17.99 -22.44
N LYS A 75 29.47 19.18 -22.27
CA LYS A 75 29.44 20.21 -23.32
C LYS A 75 30.85 20.65 -23.72
N GLN A 76 31.75 20.82 -22.74
CA GLN A 76 33.16 21.15 -23.01
C GLN A 76 33.89 20.02 -23.74
N VAL A 77 33.68 18.76 -23.32
CA VAL A 77 34.24 17.58 -24.00
C VAL A 77 33.68 17.44 -25.41
N SER A 78 32.37 17.59 -25.60
CA SER A 78 31.73 17.52 -26.92
C SER A 78 32.23 18.63 -27.86
N SER A 79 32.37 19.87 -27.35
CA SER A 79 33.00 20.97 -28.09
C SER A 79 34.46 20.66 -28.46
N HIS A 80 35.23 20.11 -27.52
CA HIS A 80 36.61 19.70 -27.75
C HIS A 80 36.73 18.52 -28.73
N LEU A 81 35.77 17.59 -28.73
CA LEU A 81 35.70 16.47 -29.67
C LEU A 81 35.28 16.92 -31.07
N LEU A 82 34.37 17.90 -31.20
CA LEU A 82 34.03 18.55 -32.47
C LEU A 82 35.23 19.26 -33.09
N LEU A 83 36.11 19.86 -32.27
CA LEU A 83 37.38 20.44 -32.72
C LEU A 83 38.42 19.39 -33.12
N LYS A 84 38.32 18.16 -32.58
CA LYS A 84 39.29 17.06 -32.80
C LYS A 84 38.82 16.06 -33.87
N GLY A 85 37.59 16.20 -34.37
CA GLY A 85 36.89 15.29 -35.28
C GLY A 85 37.37 15.26 -36.74
N GLU A 86 38.53 15.84 -37.07
CA GLU A 86 39.23 15.60 -38.35
C GLU A 86 40.30 14.50 -38.27
N SER A 87 40.38 13.71 -37.20
CA SER A 87 41.35 12.61 -37.15
C SER A 87 40.86 11.35 -36.46
N MET A 88 40.52 10.41 -37.34
CA MET A 88 40.55 8.95 -37.23
C MET A 88 39.40 8.23 -36.52
N ASN A 89 39.26 7.00 -36.99
CA ASN A 89 38.07 6.20 -37.21
C ASN A 89 38.40 4.76 -36.74
N VAL A 90 37.36 3.94 -36.54
CA VAL A 90 37.38 2.45 -36.44
C VAL A 90 37.93 1.87 -35.08
N ILE A 91 37.48 0.78 -34.43
CA ILE A 91 36.78 -0.49 -34.76
C ILE A 91 35.96 -1.00 -33.54
N SER A 92 34.88 -1.72 -33.87
CA SER A 92 33.90 -2.45 -33.03
C SER A 92 34.38 -3.84 -32.56
N SER A 93 33.67 -4.40 -31.55
CA SER A 93 33.37 -5.84 -31.26
C SER A 93 33.66 -6.20 -29.80
N ARG A 94 32.94 -7.06 -29.08
CA ARG A 94 31.86 -8.03 -29.38
C ARG A 94 31.18 -8.40 -28.04
N THR A 95 29.91 -8.75 -28.13
CA THR A 95 29.02 -9.34 -27.12
C THR A 95 29.44 -10.77 -26.76
N ASP A 96 29.15 -11.24 -25.54
CA ASP A 96 28.73 -12.63 -25.32
C ASP A 96 27.88 -12.81 -24.06
N ASN A 97 26.81 -13.60 -24.23
CA ASN A 97 25.80 -14.02 -23.26
C ASN A 97 26.24 -15.31 -22.55
N ILE A 98 25.94 -15.48 -21.26
CA ILE A 98 25.73 -16.82 -20.67
C ILE A 98 24.54 -16.76 -19.69
N LYS A 99 23.47 -17.46 -20.03
CA LYS A 99 22.40 -17.94 -19.14
C LYS A 99 22.82 -19.29 -18.56
N THR A 100 22.54 -19.54 -17.28
CA THR A 100 22.49 -20.92 -16.75
C THR A 100 21.34 -21.07 -15.78
N GLU A 101 20.50 -22.05 -16.10
CA GLU A 101 19.24 -22.48 -15.50
C GLU A 101 19.44 -23.49 -14.34
N ASP A 102 18.50 -23.46 -13.41
CA ASP A 102 17.98 -24.47 -12.46
C ASP A 102 18.85 -25.62 -11.92
N ARG A 103 18.95 -25.62 -10.59
CA ARG A 103 18.97 -26.85 -9.78
C ARG A 103 17.91 -26.78 -8.67
N ARG A 104 16.74 -27.36 -8.92
CA ARG A 104 15.71 -27.62 -7.90
C ARG A 104 16.20 -28.74 -6.97
N ILE A 105 16.75 -28.35 -5.83
CA ILE A 105 16.86 -29.20 -4.65
C ILE A 105 15.55 -29.02 -3.88
N GLY A 106 14.90 -30.12 -3.51
CA GLY A 106 13.66 -30.09 -2.71
C GLY A 106 13.90 -29.40 -1.37
N LEU A 107 13.66 -28.09 -1.34
CA LEU A 107 13.73 -27.26 -0.15
C LEU A 107 12.39 -27.38 0.56
N THR A 108 12.42 -27.73 1.84
CA THR A 108 11.32 -27.43 2.76
C THR A 108 11.05 -25.94 2.65
N ILE A 109 9.94 -25.55 2.02
CA ILE A 109 9.59 -24.15 1.81
C ILE A 109 9.23 -23.57 3.19
N THR A 110 10.16 -22.82 3.77
CA THR A 110 9.92 -22.05 4.99
C THR A 110 9.40 -20.68 4.59
N PHE A 111 8.12 -20.44 4.85
CA PHE A 111 7.50 -19.14 4.59
C PHE A 111 7.94 -18.10 5.61
N GLN A 112 8.13 -16.86 5.16
CA GLN A 112 8.39 -15.73 6.04
C GLN A 112 7.11 -15.34 6.78
N PRO A 113 7.19 -14.85 8.04
CA PRO A 113 6.05 -14.21 8.68
C PRO A 113 5.60 -13.00 7.87
N PHE A 114 4.31 -12.93 7.54
CA PHE A 114 3.79 -11.77 6.82
C PHE A 114 3.81 -10.56 7.76
N ILE A 115 3.13 -10.56 8.91
CA ILE A 115 3.22 -9.47 9.91
C ILE A 115 4.23 -9.70 11.03
N ASN A 116 4.66 -8.60 11.66
CA ASN A 116 5.31 -8.62 12.97
C ASN A 116 4.27 -8.90 14.07
N GLU A 117 4.25 -10.12 14.60
CA GLU A 117 3.28 -10.54 15.62
C GLU A 117 3.53 -9.92 17.00
N HIS A 118 4.79 -9.59 17.33
CA HIS A 118 5.16 -9.07 18.64
C HIS A 118 4.60 -7.68 18.96
N VAL A 119 4.12 -6.96 17.95
CA VAL A 119 3.49 -5.64 18.15
C VAL A 119 1.98 -5.71 18.31
N LEU A 120 1.38 -6.88 18.09
CA LEU A 120 -0.07 -7.03 18.08
C LEU A 120 -0.64 -7.12 19.49
N VAL A 121 -1.80 -6.51 19.67
CA VAL A 121 -2.65 -6.60 20.86
C VAL A 121 -4.05 -7.04 20.46
N ASP A 122 -4.70 -7.83 21.31
CA ASP A 122 -6.07 -8.29 21.09
C ASP A 122 -7.04 -7.10 21.17
N ILE A 123 -7.95 -7.02 20.21
CA ILE A 123 -8.91 -5.91 20.09
C ILE A 123 -10.35 -6.35 20.30
N THR A 124 -10.76 -7.39 19.58
CA THR A 124 -12.14 -7.86 19.59
C THR A 124 -12.19 -9.34 19.25
N SER A 125 -13.20 -10.00 19.79
CA SER A 125 -13.52 -11.39 19.57
C SER A 125 -15.02 -11.50 19.43
N ASN A 126 -15.50 -11.74 18.20
CA ASN A 126 -16.92 -11.74 17.87
C ASN A 126 -17.31 -12.99 17.08
N THR A 127 -18.61 -13.28 17.04
CA THR A 127 -19.17 -14.28 16.14
C THR A 127 -19.53 -13.61 14.81
N PHE A 128 -19.12 -14.22 13.70
CA PHE A 128 -19.49 -13.82 12.35
C PHE A 128 -20.47 -14.84 11.73
N PRO A 129 -21.52 -14.38 11.02
CA PRO A 129 -22.45 -15.25 10.31
C PRO A 129 -21.80 -15.82 9.03
N GLY A 130 -21.71 -17.14 8.95
CA GLY A 130 -21.07 -17.87 7.85
C GLY A 130 -19.78 -18.57 8.26
N THR A 131 -19.24 -19.37 7.34
CA THR A 131 -17.96 -20.06 7.51
C THR A 131 -16.78 -19.17 7.10
N PRO A 132 -15.53 -19.53 7.44
CA PRO A 132 -14.34 -18.81 6.94
C PRO A 132 -14.27 -18.74 5.40
N GLU A 133 -14.72 -19.78 4.71
CA GLU A 133 -14.82 -19.79 3.24
C GLU A 133 -15.87 -18.79 2.74
N ASN A 134 -17.02 -18.71 3.43
CA ASN A 134 -18.05 -17.72 3.13
C ASN A 134 -17.53 -16.30 3.36
N PHE A 135 -16.86 -16.04 4.50
CA PHE A 135 -16.22 -14.76 4.78
C PHE A 135 -15.25 -14.38 3.65
N PHE A 136 -14.35 -15.29 3.26
CA PHE A 136 -13.42 -15.00 2.18
C PHE A 136 -14.15 -14.66 0.88
N THR A 137 -15.13 -15.48 0.48
CA THR A 137 -15.84 -15.30 -0.79
C THR A 137 -16.63 -14.01 -0.84
N VAL A 138 -17.39 -13.70 0.21
CA VAL A 138 -18.35 -12.59 0.26
C VAL A 138 -17.70 -11.27 0.62
N ILE A 139 -16.66 -11.29 1.45
CA ILE A 139 -16.01 -10.09 2.01
C ILE A 139 -14.67 -9.81 1.32
N LEU A 140 -13.85 -10.83 1.08
CA LEU A 140 -12.47 -10.66 0.61
C LEU A 140 -12.27 -11.02 -0.86
N GLY A 141 -13.18 -11.73 -1.51
CA GLY A 141 -13.00 -12.29 -2.85
C GLY A 141 -12.70 -11.24 -3.92
N ASP A 142 -12.15 -11.68 -5.06
CA ASP A 142 -11.88 -10.78 -6.19
C ASP A 142 -13.17 -10.18 -6.78
N ASP A 143 -14.26 -10.95 -6.75
CA ASP A 143 -15.59 -10.53 -7.20
C ASP A 143 -16.47 -9.98 -6.06
N ALA A 144 -15.92 -9.85 -4.84
CA ALA A 144 -16.65 -9.35 -3.68
C ALA A 144 -16.87 -7.84 -3.78
N MET A 145 -18.13 -7.41 -3.69
CA MET A 145 -18.50 -5.99 -3.72
C MET A 145 -18.35 -5.29 -2.37
N PHE A 146 -18.17 -6.05 -1.28
CA PHE A 146 -18.14 -5.53 0.08
C PHE A 146 -17.11 -4.40 0.25
N PHE A 147 -15.85 -4.63 -0.12
CA PHE A 147 -14.79 -3.64 0.06
C PHE A 147 -15.11 -2.34 -0.70
N GLN A 148 -15.55 -2.43 -1.94
CA GLN A 148 -15.91 -1.26 -2.73
C GLN A 148 -17.05 -0.47 -2.08
N GLN A 149 -18.12 -1.15 -1.67
CA GLN A 149 -19.27 -0.51 -1.03
C GLN A 149 -18.92 0.11 0.33
N TYR A 150 -18.13 -0.59 1.14
CA TYR A 150 -17.67 -0.10 2.43
C TYR A 150 -16.84 1.17 2.28
N ARG A 151 -15.85 1.16 1.38
CA ARG A 151 -14.98 2.31 1.09
C ARG A 151 -15.78 3.49 0.51
N ASN A 152 -16.73 3.23 -0.39
CA ASN A 152 -17.64 4.27 -0.90
C ASN A 152 -18.48 4.91 0.21
N THR A 153 -19.01 4.12 1.15
CA THR A 153 -19.79 4.62 2.29
C THR A 153 -18.96 5.53 3.19
N ARG A 154 -17.67 5.22 3.35
CA ARG A 154 -16.70 6.06 4.06
C ARG A 154 -16.29 7.32 3.30
N LYS A 155 -16.67 7.43 2.02
CA LYS A 155 -16.20 8.45 1.07
C LYS A 155 -14.69 8.37 0.82
N ASP A 156 -14.13 7.17 0.95
CA ASP A 156 -12.77 6.87 0.49
C ASP A 156 -12.78 6.89 -1.05
N THR A 157 -11.68 7.33 -1.67
CA THR A 157 -11.58 7.53 -3.12
C THR A 157 -10.40 6.76 -3.72
N ASP A 158 -10.31 6.72 -5.05
CA ASP A 158 -9.21 6.08 -5.79
C ASP A 158 -8.94 4.62 -5.40
N LEU A 159 -9.99 3.88 -5.02
CA LEU A 159 -9.86 2.46 -4.68
C LEU A 159 -9.38 1.66 -5.90
N LYS A 160 -8.26 0.96 -5.72
CA LYS A 160 -7.75 -0.05 -6.64
C LYS A 160 -7.48 -1.32 -5.85
N LEU A 161 -8.16 -2.39 -6.25
CA LEU A 161 -8.06 -3.72 -5.66
C LEU A 161 -7.36 -4.64 -6.65
N SER A 162 -6.15 -5.11 -6.35
CA SER A 162 -5.52 -6.14 -7.18
C SER A 162 -6.16 -7.50 -6.92
N LYS A 163 -6.01 -8.41 -7.87
CA LYS A 163 -6.44 -9.80 -7.68
C LYS A 163 -5.57 -10.53 -6.67
N TRP A 164 -6.15 -11.48 -5.95
CA TRP A 164 -5.40 -12.44 -5.16
C TRP A 164 -4.49 -13.29 -6.05
N HIS A 165 -3.27 -13.54 -5.58
CA HIS A 165 -2.34 -14.48 -6.22
C HIS A 165 -1.54 -15.23 -5.15
N VAL A 166 -1.07 -16.42 -5.51
CA VAL A 166 -0.28 -17.27 -4.61
C VAL A 166 1.04 -16.56 -4.25
N SER A 167 1.42 -16.62 -2.97
CA SER A 167 2.68 -16.06 -2.50
C SER A 167 3.75 -17.13 -2.32
N ASP A 168 4.86 -16.98 -3.04
CA ASP A 168 6.05 -17.81 -2.84
C ASP A 168 6.79 -17.49 -1.52
N GLU A 169 6.64 -16.24 -1.02
CA GLU A 169 7.37 -15.75 0.16
C GLU A 169 6.63 -16.06 1.48
N TYR A 170 5.31 -15.87 1.49
CA TYR A 170 4.48 -15.90 2.70
C TYR A 170 3.56 -17.12 2.76
N GLY A 171 3.51 -17.92 1.70
CA GLY A 171 2.49 -18.93 1.51
C GLY A 171 1.10 -18.31 1.38
N GLY A 172 0.07 -19.15 1.21
CA GLY A 172 -1.30 -18.65 0.99
C GLY A 172 -1.38 -17.73 -0.23
N ASN A 173 -2.25 -16.73 -0.16
CA ASN A 173 -2.46 -15.75 -1.22
C ASN A 173 -2.20 -14.33 -0.71
N VAL A 174 -1.73 -13.46 -1.59
CA VAL A 174 -1.52 -12.04 -1.32
C VAL A 174 -2.17 -11.17 -2.39
N ARG A 175 -2.46 -9.92 -2.01
CA ARG A 175 -2.85 -8.86 -2.94
C ARG A 175 -2.48 -7.49 -2.39
N GLU A 176 -2.47 -6.49 -3.27
CA GLU A 176 -2.30 -5.08 -2.91
C GLU A 176 -3.62 -4.33 -3.10
N VAL A 177 -3.91 -3.45 -2.14
CA VAL A 177 -5.03 -2.51 -2.19
C VAL A 177 -4.50 -1.11 -2.01
N THR A 178 -4.94 -0.18 -2.87
CA THR A 178 -4.63 1.24 -2.70
C THR A 178 -5.91 2.05 -2.73
N PHE A 179 -5.97 3.09 -1.91
CA PHE A 179 -7.10 4.01 -1.82
C PHE A 179 -6.65 5.31 -1.14
N ARG A 180 -7.48 6.34 -1.18
CA ARG A 180 -7.35 7.55 -0.35
C ARG A 180 -8.41 7.53 0.73
N SER A 181 -7.99 7.63 1.99
CA SER A 181 -8.86 7.66 3.16
C SER A 181 -8.91 9.04 3.77
N LEU A 182 -10.09 9.45 4.22
CA LEU A 182 -10.23 10.66 5.03
C LEU A 182 -9.45 10.50 6.34
N CYS A 183 -8.82 11.59 6.77
CA CYS A 183 -8.10 11.68 8.04
C CYS A 183 -8.90 12.55 9.01
N HIS A 184 -9.02 12.08 10.25
CA HIS A 184 -9.74 12.82 11.29
C HIS A 184 -8.83 13.52 12.30
N SER A 185 -7.53 13.23 12.26
CA SER A 185 -6.55 13.86 13.14
C SER A 185 -6.22 15.28 12.67
N PRO A 186 -6.21 16.30 13.57
CA PRO A 186 -5.88 17.68 13.23
C PRO A 186 -4.41 17.87 12.79
N LEU A 187 -3.56 16.86 13.01
CA LEU A 187 -2.16 16.86 12.61
C LEU A 187 -1.93 16.31 11.19
N CYS A 188 -2.94 15.66 10.64
CA CYS A 188 -2.90 15.06 9.31
C CYS A 188 -3.49 16.01 8.26
N PRO A 189 -3.14 15.85 6.97
CA PRO A 189 -3.93 16.42 5.88
C PRO A 189 -5.39 15.93 5.93
N PRO A 190 -6.33 16.54 5.18
CA PRO A 190 -7.75 16.12 5.17
C PRO A 190 -7.95 14.65 4.77
N ASP A 191 -7.05 14.12 3.96
CA ASP A 191 -7.04 12.74 3.50
C ASP A 191 -5.60 12.27 3.23
N THR A 192 -5.40 10.95 3.19
CA THR A 192 -4.11 10.31 2.94
C THR A 192 -4.24 9.21 1.91
N ALA A 193 -3.24 9.09 1.03
CA ALA A 193 -3.03 7.86 0.29
C ALA A 193 -2.68 6.72 1.25
N VAL A 194 -3.24 5.55 0.99
CA VAL A 194 -3.01 4.31 1.74
C VAL A 194 -2.61 3.21 0.76
N THR A 195 -1.54 2.50 1.10
CA THR A 195 -1.23 1.19 0.53
C THR A 195 -1.44 0.13 1.60
N GLU A 196 -2.25 -0.87 1.29
CA GLU A 196 -2.50 -2.02 2.13
C GLU A 196 -2.08 -3.30 1.39
N LEU A 197 -1.12 -4.02 1.96
CA LEU A 197 -0.83 -5.39 1.54
C LEU A 197 -1.69 -6.33 2.36
N GLN A 198 -2.35 -7.26 1.68
CA GLN A 198 -3.22 -8.24 2.29
C GLN A 198 -2.67 -9.64 2.05
N HIS A 199 -2.81 -10.51 3.05
CA HIS A 199 -2.44 -11.92 3.01
C HIS A 199 -3.58 -12.77 3.56
N ALA A 200 -3.85 -13.91 2.93
CA ALA A 200 -4.89 -14.84 3.33
C ALA A 200 -4.39 -16.28 3.20
N SER A 201 -4.54 -17.07 4.27
CA SER A 201 -4.17 -18.48 4.28
C SER A 201 -5.22 -19.31 5.02
N PHE A 202 -5.63 -20.41 4.40
CA PHE A 202 -6.53 -21.39 4.99
C PHE A 202 -5.76 -22.55 5.64
N SER A 203 -6.35 -23.16 6.67
CA SER A 203 -5.96 -24.50 7.09
C SER A 203 -6.34 -25.54 6.02
N ASN A 204 -5.69 -26.71 6.04
CA ASN A 204 -5.94 -27.77 5.05
C ASN A 204 -7.41 -28.23 5.00
N ASP A 205 -8.09 -28.23 6.15
CA ASP A 205 -9.52 -28.58 6.29
C ASP A 205 -10.46 -27.39 6.04
N LYS A 206 -9.90 -26.21 5.71
CA LYS A 206 -10.56 -24.92 5.49
C LYS A 206 -11.41 -24.41 6.66
N ARG A 207 -11.28 -25.02 7.84
CA ARG A 207 -12.01 -24.59 9.05
C ARG A 207 -11.44 -23.34 9.69
N ASN A 208 -10.23 -22.94 9.31
CA ASN A 208 -9.56 -21.76 9.81
C ASN A 208 -9.09 -20.90 8.64
N LEU A 209 -9.27 -19.58 8.75
CA LEU A 209 -8.70 -18.58 7.86
C LEU A 209 -7.90 -17.60 8.70
N ILE A 210 -6.65 -17.40 8.32
CA ILE A 210 -5.84 -16.28 8.78
C ILE A 210 -5.86 -15.23 7.67
N TYR A 211 -6.32 -14.03 8.01
CA TYR A 211 -6.31 -12.86 7.13
C TYR A 211 -5.51 -11.74 7.78
N GLU A 212 -4.45 -11.29 7.12
CA GLU A 212 -3.51 -10.32 7.65
C GLU A 212 -3.38 -9.11 6.75
N THR A 213 -3.15 -7.93 7.34
CA THR A 213 -2.90 -6.71 6.59
C THR A 213 -1.70 -5.94 7.11
N LYS A 214 -0.95 -5.33 6.18
CA LYS A 214 0.04 -4.27 6.43
C LYS A 214 -0.43 -3.01 5.76
N GLN A 215 -0.78 -2.00 6.54
CA GLN A 215 -1.26 -0.74 6.03
C GLN A 215 -0.24 0.37 6.26
N GLN A 216 0.10 1.11 5.21
CA GLN A 216 0.91 2.32 5.29
C GLN A 216 0.12 3.53 4.78
N ALA A 217 -0.05 4.53 5.64
CA ALA A 217 -0.55 5.85 5.26
C ALA A 217 0.62 6.74 4.83
N HIS A 218 0.56 7.34 3.65
CA HIS A 218 1.72 8.00 3.04
C HIS A 218 1.82 9.50 3.36
N ASP A 219 0.68 10.18 3.50
CA ASP A 219 0.63 11.64 3.61
C ASP A 219 0.61 12.15 5.07
N VAL A 220 0.43 11.23 6.02
CA VAL A 220 0.42 11.52 7.46
C VAL A 220 1.83 11.83 7.99
N PRO A 221 1.96 12.62 9.08
CA PRO A 221 3.24 12.81 9.75
C PRO A 221 3.90 11.48 10.09
N PHE A 222 5.16 11.31 9.70
CA PHE A 222 5.93 10.08 9.89
C PHE A 222 5.34 8.85 9.18
N GLY A 223 4.53 9.00 8.13
CA GLY A 223 3.91 7.86 7.43
C GLY A 223 4.87 6.79 6.91
N SER A 224 6.13 7.16 6.61
CA SER A 224 7.17 6.20 6.22
C SER A 224 7.90 5.51 7.39
N TYR A 225 7.56 5.84 8.63
CA TYR A 225 8.23 5.35 9.84
C TYR A 225 7.54 4.15 10.45
N PHE A 226 6.29 3.90 10.08
CA PHE A 226 5.49 2.87 10.70
C PHE A 226 4.51 2.26 9.70
N GLU A 227 4.03 1.09 10.06
CA GLU A 227 2.95 0.38 9.40
C GLU A 227 1.96 -0.07 10.48
N ILE A 228 0.70 -0.16 10.10
CA ILE A 228 -0.33 -0.78 10.94
C ILE A 228 -0.44 -2.23 10.50
N HIS A 229 -0.22 -3.15 11.41
CA HIS A 229 -0.36 -4.58 11.19
C HIS A 229 -1.67 -5.04 11.81
N CYS A 230 -2.37 -5.93 11.11
CA CYS A 230 -3.64 -6.50 11.55
C CYS A 230 -3.65 -8.00 11.28
N ARG A 231 -4.22 -8.78 12.19
CA ARG A 231 -4.52 -10.20 11.99
C ARG A 231 -5.95 -10.49 12.39
N TRP A 232 -6.70 -11.07 11.47
CA TRP A 232 -8.02 -11.66 11.67
C TRP A 232 -7.84 -13.17 11.67
N SER A 233 -8.23 -13.83 12.76
CA SER A 233 -8.22 -15.27 12.89
C SER A 233 -9.66 -15.74 12.93
N LEU A 234 -10.10 -16.39 11.85
CA LEU A 234 -11.45 -16.91 11.73
C LEU A 234 -11.42 -18.42 11.98
N ARG A 235 -12.24 -18.90 12.92
CA ARG A 235 -12.35 -20.32 13.27
C ARG A 235 -13.79 -20.76 13.20
N THR A 236 -14.05 -21.79 12.42
CA THR A 236 -15.38 -22.40 12.30
C THR A 236 -15.90 -22.83 13.68
N THR A 237 -17.10 -22.38 14.04
CA THR A 237 -17.77 -22.78 15.30
C THR A 237 -18.99 -23.66 15.03
N SER A 238 -19.66 -23.48 13.88
CA SER A 238 -20.76 -24.33 13.42
C SER A 238 -20.78 -24.40 11.89
N SER A 239 -21.79 -25.04 11.31
CA SER A 239 -22.00 -25.05 9.85
C SER A 239 -22.31 -23.67 9.25
N SER A 240 -22.72 -22.69 10.07
CA SER A 240 -23.17 -21.38 9.61
C SER A 240 -22.58 -20.22 10.42
N THR A 241 -21.56 -20.46 11.24
CA THR A 241 -20.91 -19.41 12.04
C THR A 241 -19.43 -19.69 12.22
N CYS A 242 -18.65 -18.61 12.39
CA CYS A 242 -17.27 -18.68 12.85
C CYS A 242 -16.98 -17.65 13.95
N GLN A 243 -16.04 -17.97 14.82
CA GLN A 243 -15.41 -17.01 15.71
C GLN A 243 -14.41 -16.17 14.90
N VAL A 244 -14.35 -14.87 15.16
CA VAL A 244 -13.40 -13.94 14.56
C VAL A 244 -12.65 -13.22 15.67
N ASP A 245 -11.37 -13.52 15.79
CA ASP A 245 -10.46 -12.83 16.71
C ASP A 245 -9.58 -11.86 15.92
N VAL A 246 -9.59 -10.58 16.32
CA VAL A 246 -8.79 -9.55 15.64
C VAL A 246 -7.74 -8.97 16.58
N LYS A 247 -6.50 -8.95 16.09
CA LYS A 247 -5.36 -8.30 16.73
C LYS A 247 -4.80 -7.22 15.84
N ILE A 248 -4.40 -6.09 16.42
CA ILE A 248 -3.79 -4.98 15.69
C ILE A 248 -2.54 -4.49 16.40
N GLY A 249 -1.63 -3.86 15.67
CA GLY A 249 -0.43 -3.27 16.24
C GLY A 249 0.24 -2.28 15.30
N VAL A 250 1.01 -1.36 15.87
CA VAL A 250 1.81 -0.41 15.10
C VAL A 250 3.26 -0.89 15.06
N ASN A 251 3.69 -1.33 13.88
CA ASN A 251 5.06 -1.73 13.62
C ASN A 251 5.90 -0.51 13.26
N MET A 252 6.90 -0.19 14.09
CA MET A 252 7.77 0.96 13.88
C MET A 252 9.01 0.54 13.10
N LYS A 253 9.12 1.00 11.85
CA LYS A 253 10.27 0.79 10.95
C LYS A 253 11.46 1.67 11.32
N LYS A 254 11.19 2.83 11.92
CA LYS A 254 12.21 3.82 12.31
C LYS A 254 11.87 4.40 13.69
N TRP A 255 12.90 4.69 14.47
CA TRP A 255 12.74 5.37 15.75
C TRP A 255 12.27 6.82 15.54
N CYS A 256 11.36 7.29 16.39
CA CYS A 256 11.05 8.72 16.48
C CYS A 256 10.59 9.14 17.87
N ILE A 257 10.77 10.43 18.20
CA ILE A 257 10.40 11.01 19.50
C ILE A 257 8.90 10.83 19.80
N LEU A 258 8.06 10.86 18.75
CA LEU A 258 6.61 10.75 18.89
C LEU A 258 6.09 9.31 18.80
N GLN A 259 6.97 8.30 18.85
CA GLN A 259 6.62 6.89 18.66
C GLN A 259 5.50 6.44 19.61
N SER A 260 5.53 6.81 20.88
CA SER A 260 4.46 6.44 21.83
C SER A 260 3.10 7.03 21.45
N LYS A 261 3.07 8.29 20.99
CA LYS A 261 1.84 8.95 20.53
C LYS A 261 1.32 8.37 19.21
N ILE A 262 2.22 8.04 18.28
CA ILE A 262 1.87 7.37 17.03
C ILE A 262 1.29 5.99 17.33
N LYS A 263 1.97 5.19 18.16
CA LYS A 263 1.50 3.86 18.56
C LYS A 263 0.12 3.93 19.17
N SER A 264 -0.11 4.76 20.19
CA SER A 264 -1.43 4.83 20.84
C SER A 264 -2.50 5.39 19.91
N GLY A 265 -2.22 6.51 19.21
CA GLY A 265 -3.19 7.18 18.34
C GLY A 265 -3.60 6.34 17.13
N ALA A 266 -2.63 5.78 16.39
CA ALA A 266 -2.92 4.97 15.21
C ALA A 266 -3.55 3.62 15.57
N THR A 267 -3.12 2.99 16.67
CA THR A 267 -3.78 1.78 17.19
C THR A 267 -5.24 2.06 17.49
N GLU A 268 -5.52 3.14 18.24
CA GLU A 268 -6.87 3.49 18.67
C GLU A 268 -7.79 3.90 17.50
N GLU A 269 -7.26 4.63 16.51
CA GLU A 269 -7.99 4.96 15.29
C GLU A 269 -8.33 3.71 14.47
N TYR A 270 -7.35 2.84 14.25
CA TYR A 270 -7.54 1.62 13.47
C TYR A 270 -8.38 0.57 14.21
N ARG A 271 -8.34 0.55 15.54
CA ARG A 271 -9.22 -0.28 16.38
C ARG A 271 -10.69 0.01 16.08
N ARG A 272 -11.06 1.29 16.05
CA ARG A 272 -12.43 1.71 15.72
C ARG A 272 -12.80 1.35 14.28
N GLU A 273 -11.83 1.43 13.37
CA GLU A 273 -12.04 1.05 11.97
C GLU A 273 -12.34 -0.43 11.81
N VAL A 274 -11.51 -1.29 12.40
CA VAL A 274 -11.66 -2.74 12.37
C VAL A 274 -13.01 -3.18 12.94
N CYS A 275 -13.44 -2.60 14.06
CA CYS A 275 -14.77 -2.90 14.61
C CYS A 275 -15.88 -2.56 13.61
N LYS A 276 -15.83 -1.39 12.97
CA LYS A 276 -16.82 -0.98 11.96
C LYS A 276 -16.79 -1.86 10.71
N ILE A 277 -15.61 -2.31 10.28
CA ILE A 277 -15.47 -3.25 9.16
C ILE A 277 -16.16 -4.56 9.51
N LEU A 278 -15.91 -5.11 10.69
CA LEU A 278 -16.48 -6.38 11.13
C LEU A 278 -18.00 -6.31 11.29
N GLU A 279 -18.52 -5.23 11.87
CA GLU A 279 -19.95 -4.95 11.96
C GLU A 279 -20.57 -4.88 10.56
N ALA A 280 -20.00 -4.06 9.67
CA ALA A 280 -20.50 -3.91 8.30
C ALA A 280 -20.43 -5.22 7.49
N ALA A 281 -19.37 -6.02 7.67
CA ALA A 281 -19.22 -7.32 7.01
C ALA A 281 -20.28 -8.32 7.49
N SER A 282 -20.58 -8.30 8.78
CA SER A 282 -21.63 -9.16 9.36
C SER A 282 -22.99 -8.79 8.79
N ASP A 283 -23.34 -7.50 8.82
CA ASP A 283 -24.59 -6.98 8.25
C ASP A 283 -24.71 -7.28 6.75
N TYR A 284 -23.63 -7.11 6.01
CA TYR A 284 -23.58 -7.39 4.58
C TYR A 284 -23.87 -8.86 4.28
N THR A 285 -23.32 -9.77 5.09
CA THR A 285 -23.50 -11.21 4.90
C THR A 285 -24.93 -11.66 5.19
N VAL A 286 -25.54 -11.17 6.27
CA VAL A 286 -26.95 -11.43 6.60
C VAL A 286 -27.89 -10.90 5.50
N LYS A 287 -27.58 -9.73 4.93
CA LYS A 287 -28.34 -9.16 3.81
C LYS A 287 -28.16 -9.96 2.52
N ALA A 288 -26.97 -10.51 2.26
CA ALA A 288 -26.74 -11.35 1.09
C ALA A 288 -27.54 -12.66 1.17
N GLU A 289 -27.63 -13.26 2.35
CA GLU A 289 -28.40 -14.50 2.57
C GLU A 289 -29.92 -14.28 2.43
N SER A 290 -30.43 -13.14 2.90
CA SER A 290 -31.86 -12.81 2.80
C SER A 290 -32.32 -12.42 1.39
N ASN A 291 -31.40 -12.01 0.51
CA ASN A 291 -31.69 -11.70 -0.90
C ASN A 291 -31.38 -12.88 -1.85
N GLY A 292 -31.05 -14.06 -1.32
CA GLY A 292 -30.91 -15.29 -2.10
C GLY A 292 -32.24 -15.71 -2.75
N PRO A 293 -32.23 -16.54 -3.81
CA PRO A 293 -33.45 -16.94 -4.49
C PRO A 293 -34.39 -17.63 -3.49
N ASN A 294 -35.61 -17.10 -3.37
CA ASN A 294 -36.71 -17.66 -2.59
C ASN A 294 -36.73 -19.19 -2.74
N ARG A 295 -36.54 -19.91 -1.62
CA ARG A 295 -37.15 -21.23 -1.44
C ARG A 295 -38.65 -21.00 -1.32
N GLU A 296 -39.31 -20.75 -2.44
CA GLU A 296 -40.76 -20.89 -2.54
C GLU A 296 -41.11 -22.37 -2.44
N ASP A 297 -42.12 -22.62 -1.63
CA ASP A 297 -42.55 -23.90 -1.10
C ASP A 297 -42.83 -24.94 -2.19
N ILE A 298 -42.15 -26.09 -2.09
CA ILE A 298 -42.74 -27.36 -2.51
C ILE A 298 -43.22 -28.05 -1.24
N VAL A 299 -44.29 -27.51 -0.66
CA VAL A 299 -45.25 -28.33 0.09
C VAL A 299 -46.19 -28.91 -0.96
N VAL A 300 -45.80 -30.03 -1.57
CA VAL A 300 -46.80 -30.92 -2.16
C VAL A 300 -47.38 -31.72 -1.02
N THR A 301 -48.54 -31.26 -0.57
CA THR A 301 -49.44 -31.98 0.32
C THR A 301 -49.75 -33.35 -0.26
N SER A 302 -49.46 -34.40 0.51
CA SER A 302 -50.04 -35.72 0.36
C SER A 302 -51.45 -35.73 0.96
N SER A 303 -52.47 -35.96 0.13
CA SER A 303 -53.79 -36.58 0.41
C SER A 303 -54.65 -36.38 -0.86
N ALA A 304 -55.30 -37.37 -1.47
CA ALA A 304 -55.67 -38.73 -1.11
C ALA A 304 -55.57 -39.66 -2.34
#